data_AF-A0A392PY85-F1
#
_entry.id   AF-A0A392PY85-F1
#
_cell.length_a   1.000
_cell.length_b   1.000
_cell.length_c   1.000
_cell.angle_alpha   90.00
_cell.angle_beta   90.00
_cell.angle_gamma   90.00
#
_symmetry.space_group_name_H-M   'P 1'
#
loop_
_entity.id
_entity.type
_entity.pdbx_description
1 polymer ?
#
loop_
_entity_poly.entity_id
_entity_poly.type
_entity_poly.pdbx_seq_one_letter_code
_entity_poly.pdbx_strand_id
1 'polypeptide(L)' 'MLGEVLYPLVEKIEHGGAAKVTGMLLEMDQPEVLHLIESPEALKTKVAEAMDVLRNVSPTDQLASLSLNDNLES' A
#
# COMPACT_ATOMS: atom_id res chain seq x y z
N MET A 1 -17.92 6.26 -6.09
CA MET A 1 -17.83 7.72 -5.88
C MET A 1 -16.79 8.10 -4.84
N LEU A 2 -16.69 7.47 -3.65
CA LEU A 2 -15.62 7.81 -2.68
C LEU A 2 -14.20 7.55 -3.20
N GLY A 3 -14.00 6.46 -3.96
CA GLY A 3 -12.71 6.14 -4.57
C GLY A 3 -12.18 7.21 -5.53
N GLU A 4 -13.06 7.91 -6.24
CA GLU A 4 -12.69 8.96 -7.19
C GLU A 4 -12.21 10.24 -6.49
N VAL A 5 -12.65 10.45 -5.23
CA VAL A 5 -12.18 11.54 -4.37
C VAL A 5 -10.90 11.15 -3.65
N LEU A 6 -10.81 9.91 -3.18
CA LEU A 6 -9.68 9.40 -2.40
C LEU A 6 -8.43 9.17 -3.27
N TYR A 7 -8.60 8.66 -4.50
CA TYR A 7 -7.51 8.35 -5.42
C TYR A 7 -6.52 9.50 -5.63
N PRO A 8 -6.94 10.73 -6.04
CA PRO A 8 -6.00 11.83 -6.26
C PRO A 8 -5.33 12.33 -4.98
N LEU A 9 -5.89 12.04 -3.79
CA LEU A 9 -5.25 12.36 -2.51
C LEU A 9 -4.13 11.36 -2.21
N VAL A 10 -4.38 10.07 -2.44
CA VAL A 10 -3.37 9.02 -2.29
C VAL A 10 -2.28 9.14 -3.36
N GLU A 11 -2.63 9.44 -4.61
CA GLU A 11 -1.70 9.61 -5.73
C GLU A 11 -0.66 10.69 -5.45
N LYS A 12 -1.05 11.81 -4.84
CA LYS A 12 -0.12 12.87 -4.41
C LYS A 12 0.90 12.41 -3.36
N ILE A 13 0.56 11.39 -2.58
CA ILE A 13 1.44 10.82 -1.55
C ILE A 13 2.30 9.71 -2.16
N GLU A 14 1.67 8.79 -2.90
CA GLU A 14 2.28 7.58 -3.42
C GLU A 14 1.78 7.25 -4.83
N HIS A 15 2.42 7.80 -5.85
CA HIS A 15 2.01 7.65 -7.25
C HIS A 15 2.02 6.19 -7.74
N GLY A 16 3.01 5.38 -7.33
CA GLY A 16 3.18 4.01 -7.84
C GLY A 16 2.19 3.02 -7.22
N GLY A 17 1.79 3.26 -5.97
CA GLY A 17 0.90 2.39 -5.20
C GLY A 17 -0.55 2.87 -5.11
N ALA A 18 -0.88 4.07 -5.60
CA ALA A 18 -2.16 4.73 -5.33
C ALA A 18 -3.37 3.89 -5.67
N ALA A 19 -3.39 3.21 -6.82
CA ALA A 19 -4.53 2.38 -7.21
C ALA A 19 -4.77 1.21 -6.24
N LYS A 20 -3.70 0.52 -5.82
CA LYS A 20 -3.78 -0.60 -4.87
C LYS A 20 -4.14 -0.12 -3.47
N VAL A 21 -3.47 0.93 -2.99
CA VAL A 21 -3.72 1.50 -1.67
C VAL A 21 -5.15 2.05 -1.59
N THR A 22 -5.60 2.81 -2.59
CA THR A 22 -6.98 3.32 -2.64
C THR A 22 -7.98 2.17 -2.64
N GLY A 23 -7.71 1.09 -3.37
CA GLY A 23 -8.53 -0.12 -3.34
C GLY A 23 -8.66 -0.70 -1.93
N MET A 24 -7.54 -0.87 -1.22
CA MET A 24 -7.53 -1.39 0.16
C MET A 24 -8.23 -0.46 1.15
N LEU A 25 -8.07 0.86 1.00
CA LEU A 25 -8.74 1.84 1.85
C LEU A 25 -10.25 1.84 1.64
N LEU A 26 -10.72 1.51 0.44
CA LEU A 26 -12.16 1.41 0.14
C LEU A 26 -12.81 0.14 0.70
N GLU A 27 -12.04 -0.83 1.19
CA GLU A 27 -12.55 -1.98 1.92
C GLU A 27 -12.92 -1.64 3.37
N MET A 28 -12.56 -0.43 3.85
CA MET A 28 -12.89 0.08 5.18
C MET A 28 -14.32 0.64 5.23
N ASP A 29 -14.82 0.85 6.45
CA ASP A 29 -16.13 1.44 6.68
C ASP A 29 -16.23 2.87 6.10
N GLN A 30 -17.40 3.19 5.52
CA GLN A 30 -17.69 4.51 4.94
C GLN A 30 -17.32 5.72 5.83
N PRO A 31 -17.67 5.76 7.15
CA PRO A 31 -17.26 6.85 8.02
C PRO A 31 -15.74 6.96 8.21
N GLU A 32 -15.01 5.85 8.14
CA GLU A 32 -13.56 5.85 8.29
C GLU A 32 -12.88 6.42 7.05
N VAL A 33 -13.36 6.06 5.86
CA VAL A 33 -12.91 6.63 4.58
C VAL A 33 -13.15 8.14 4.52
N LEU A 34 -14.30 8.61 5.00
CA LEU A 34 -14.60 10.05 5.10
C LEU A 34 -13.59 10.77 5.99
N HIS A 35 -13.27 10.21 7.16
CA HIS A 35 -12.28 10.78 8.06
C HIS A 35 -10.89 10.90 7.41
N LEU A 36 -10.48 9.93 6.59
CA LEU A 36 -9.23 10.00 5.84
C LEU A 36 -9.22 11.12 4.79
N ILE A 37 -10.37 11.42 4.17
CA ILE A 37 -10.50 12.53 3.21
C ILE A 37 -10.42 13.88 3.93
N GLU A 38 -10.99 13.98 5.14
CA GLU A 38 -10.98 15.20 5.96
C GLU A 38 -9.63 15.43 6.68
N SER A 39 -8.86 14.36 6.92
CA SER A 39 -7.59 14.42 7.67
C SER A 39 -6.40 13.93 6.84
N PRO A 40 -5.58 14.84 6.28
CA PRO A 40 -4.42 14.46 5.45
C PRO A 40 -3.34 13.72 6.24
N GLU A 41 -3.22 13.96 7.55
CA GLU A 41 -2.31 13.24 8.43
C GLU A 41 -2.75 11.78 8.64
N ALA A 42 -4.05 11.55 8.82
CA ALA A 42 -4.62 10.21 8.94
C ALA A 42 -4.45 9.45 7.61
N LEU A 43 -4.72 10.11 6.47
CA LEU A 43 -4.51 9.52 5.15
C LEU A 43 -3.06 9.07 4.95
N LYS A 44 -2.08 9.92 5.25
CA LYS A 44 -0.64 9.56 5.13
C LYS A 44 -0.28 8.33 5.95
N THR A 45 -0.72 8.30 7.20
CA THR A 45 -0.49 7.16 8.09
C THR A 45 -1.09 5.89 7.50
N LYS A 46 -2.34 5.96 7.04
CA LYS A 46 -3.05 4.80 6.49
C LYS A 46 -2.48 4.31 5.16
N VAL A 47 -2.04 5.23 4.30
CA VAL A 47 -1.33 4.93 3.07
C VAL A 47 -0.02 4.20 3.36
N ALA A 48 0.74 4.64 4.37
CA ALA A 48 1.97 3.97 4.77
C ALA A 48 1.71 2.54 5.30
N GLU A 49 0.69 2.35 6.14
CA GLU A 49 0.27 1.02 6.62
C GLU A 49 -0.15 0.11 5.45
N ALA A 50 -0.99 0.61 4.55
CA ALA A 50 -1.43 -0.15 3.38
C ALA A 50 -0.26 -0.51 2.45
N MET A 51 0.72 0.38 2.28
CA MET A 51 1.93 0.10 1.52
C MET A 51 2.80 -0.98 2.18
N ASP A 52 2.92 -0.97 3.50
CA ASP A 52 3.64 -2.00 4.24
C ASP A 52 2.96 -3.37 4.08
N VAL A 53 1.63 -3.40 4.21
CA VAL A 53 0.83 -4.61 3.95
C VAL A 53 1.02 -5.06 2.50
N LEU A 54 0.93 -4.16 1.52
CA LEU A 54 1.14 -4.47 0.10
C LEU A 54 2.52 -5.04 -0.18
N ARG A 55 3.56 -4.56 0.51
CA ARG A 55 4.92 -5.10 0.42
C ARG A 55 5.01 -6.50 1.03
N ASN A 56 4.27 -6.75 2.10
CA ASN A 56 4.21 -8.06 2.74
C ASN A 56 3.34 -9.08 1.98
N VAL A 57 2.26 -8.63 1.32
CA VAL A 57 1.37 -9.49 0.52
C VAL A 57 1.80 -9.63 -0.94
N SER A 58 2.68 -8.77 -1.46
CA SER A 58 3.28 -8.96 -2.79
C SER A 58 4.49 -9.88 -2.66
N PRO A 59 4.43 -11.15 -3.07
CA PRO A 59 5.55 -12.08 -2.96
C PRO A 59 6.65 -11.82 -4.02
N THR A 60 6.74 -10.59 -4.55
CA THR A 60 7.67 -10.27 -5.64
C THR A 60 9.13 -10.11 -5.17
N ASP A 61 9.37 -10.09 -3.86
CA ASP A 61 10.72 -9.97 -3.28
C ASP A 61 11.19 -11.22 -2.49
N GLN A 62 10.41 -12.32 -2.44
CA GLN A 62 10.93 -13.57 -1.87
C GLN A 62 11.88 -14.34 -2.80
N LEU A 63 12.10 -13.87 -4.04
CA LEU A 63 13.01 -14.51 -4.99
C LEU A 63 14.47 -14.02 -4.88
N ALA A 64 14.76 -12.94 -4.15
CA ALA A 64 16.14 -12.46 -3.96
C ALA A 64 16.87 -13.13 -2.77
N SER A 65 16.13 -13.78 -1.85
CA SER A 65 16.72 -14.40 -0.65
C SER A 65 17.12 -15.88 -0.83
N LEU A 66 16.83 -16.48 -1.99
CA LEU A 66 17.17 -17.89 -2.31
C LEU A 66 18.40 -18.02 -3.23
N SER A 67 19.15 -16.95 -3.46
CA SER A 67 20.36 -16.96 -4.30
C SER A 67 21.61 -16.59 -3.50
N LEU A 68 21.98 -17.42 -2.52
CA LEU A 68 23.38 -17.58 -2.12
C LEU A 68 23.75 -19.07 -2.18
N ASN A 69 23.82 -19.54 -3.42
CA ASN A 69 24.87 -20.41 -3.95
C ASN A 69 25.31 -21.62 -3.09
N ASP A 70 24.62 -22.73 -3.32
CA ASP A 70 25.17 -24.08 -3.28
C ASP A 70 26.45 -24.13 -4.13
N ASN A 71 27.63 -23.97 -3.52
CA ASN A 71 28.91 -24.48 -4.04
C ASN A 71 30.05 -24.28 -3.03
N LEU A 72 30.34 -25.30 -2.22
CA LEU A 72 31.72 -25.72 -1.97
C LEU A 72 31.72 -27.21 -1.67
N GLU A 73 31.56 -28.02 -2.72
CA GLU A 73 32.20 -29.32 -2.76
C GLU A 73 33.73 -29.09 -2.78
N SER A 74 34.42 -29.49 -1.72
CA SER A 74 35.83 -29.93 -1.71
C SER A 74 36.13 -30.64 -0.39
#